data_AF-A0A9W9YU24-F1
#
_entry.id   AF-A0A9W9YU24-F1
#
_cell.length_a   1.000
_cell.length_b   1.000
_cell.length_c   1.000
_cell.angle_alpha   90.00
_cell.angle_beta   90.00
_cell.angle_gamma   90.00
#
_symmetry.space_group_name_H-M   'P 1'
#
loop_
_entity.id
_entity.type
_entity.pdbx_description
1 polymer ?
#
loop_
_entity_poly.entity_id
_entity_poly.type
_entity_poly.pdbx_seq_one_letter_code
_entity_poly.pdbx_strand_id
1 'polypeptide(L)'
;MKGNIEIVVTSSRRGGYYRNGYKELFRKRFTVPVNGVVDFIVPGSQIPSTVKSLSLEAKYKNKNLAYHDAKRWHSPSNSYISLERIITPLKVGSIAKVMFDFTTNTETKNVRLPLP
;
A
#
# COMPACT_ATOMS: atom_id res chain seq x y z
N MET A 1 10.27 -19.87 -7.22
CA MET A 1 10.42 -20.21 -5.78
C MET A 1 9.08 -20.74 -5.27
N LYS A 2 8.97 -22.01 -4.84
CA LYS A 2 7.78 -22.51 -4.14
C LYS A 2 7.98 -22.25 -2.64
N GLY A 3 7.29 -21.28 -2.09
CA GLY A 3 7.43 -20.89 -0.69
C GLY A 3 6.29 -20.02 -0.23
N ASN A 4 5.91 -20.14 1.04
CA ASN A 4 4.99 -19.21 1.67
C ASN A 4 5.80 -18.03 2.23
N ILE A 5 5.39 -16.81 1.89
CA ILE A 5 5.89 -15.60 2.55
C ILE A 5 4.85 -15.12 3.56
N GLU A 6 5.31 -14.52 4.65
CA GLU A 6 4.46 -13.84 5.63
C GLU A 6 4.63 -12.34 5.47
N ILE A 7 3.53 -11.63 5.24
CA ILE A 7 3.50 -10.17 5.23
C ILE A 7 2.99 -9.71 6.59
N VAL A 8 3.75 -8.83 7.23
CA VAL A 8 3.38 -8.18 8.49
C VAL A 8 3.37 -6.68 8.26
N VAL A 9 2.28 -6.02 8.64
CA VAL A 9 2.17 -4.57 8.63
C VAL A 9 1.91 -4.09 10.04
N THR A 10 2.79 -3.21 10.51
CA THR A 10 2.65 -2.55 11.80
C THR A 10 2.51 -1.05 11.60
N SER A 11 1.82 -0.39 12.52
CA SER A 11 1.60 1.05 12.45
C SER A 11 2.31 1.77 13.59
N SER A 12 2.89 2.93 13.30
CA SER A 12 3.41 3.82 14.32
C SER A 12 2.66 5.16 14.33
N ARG A 13 2.43 5.65 15.55
CA ARG A 13 1.90 6.99 15.81
C ARG A 13 3.02 8.04 15.89
N ARG A 14 4.28 7.63 16.07
CA ARG A 14 5.45 8.52 16.14
C ARG A 14 6.32 8.29 14.90
N GLY A 15 6.70 9.37 14.21
CA GLY A 15 7.48 9.32 12.97
C GLY A 15 8.95 8.91 13.13
N GLY A 16 9.26 7.86 13.91
CA GLY A 16 10.63 7.39 14.15
C GLY A 16 10.72 5.99 14.78
N TYR A 17 11.94 5.42 14.75
CA TYR A 17 12.36 4.02 15.04
C TYR A 17 12.12 3.46 16.47
N TYR A 18 11.21 4.03 17.26
CA TYR A 18 11.01 3.58 18.65
C TYR A 18 10.02 2.40 18.71
N ARG A 19 10.53 1.21 19.02
CA ARG A 19 9.80 -0.08 19.11
C ARG A 19 8.53 -0.07 19.98
N ASN A 20 8.40 0.83 20.96
CA ASN A 20 7.29 0.85 21.91
C ASN A 20 5.99 1.50 21.41
N GLY A 21 5.87 1.78 20.11
CA GLY A 21 4.70 2.43 19.51
C GLY A 21 4.07 1.70 18.33
N TYR A 22 4.55 0.50 17.99
CA TYR A 22 4.11 -0.24 16.81
C TYR A 22 2.94 -1.19 17.15
N LYS A 23 1.77 -0.98 16.54
CA LYS A 23 0.64 -1.90 16.62
C LYS A 23 0.53 -2.71 15.33
N GLU A 24 0.52 -4.04 15.45
CA GLU A 24 0.23 -4.92 14.30
C GLU A 24 -1.18 -4.65 13.78
N LEU A 25 -1.28 -4.34 12.49
CA LEU A 25 -2.53 -4.09 11.79
C LEU A 25 -2.92 -5.26 10.91
N PHE A 26 -1.92 -5.97 10.37
CA PHE A 26 -2.13 -7.04 9.42
C PHE A 26 -0.99 -8.05 9.51
N ARG A 27 -1.35 -9.34 9.53
CA ARG A 27 -0.42 -10.44 9.37
C ARG A 27 -1.08 -11.53 8.55
N LYS A 28 -0.48 -11.89 7.43
CA LYS A 28 -1.02 -12.95 6.57
C LYS A 28 0.08 -13.68 5.82
N ARG A 29 -0.13 -14.98 5.63
CA ARG A 29 0.73 -15.84 4.80
C ARG A 29 0.16 -15.93 3.40
N PHE A 30 1.05 -15.86 2.43
CA PHE A 30 0.75 -15.94 1.01
C PHE A 30 1.61 -17.02 0.38
N THR A 31 1.01 -17.86 -0.45
CA THR A 31 1.74 -18.73 -1.35
C THR A 31 2.25 -17.90 -2.51
N VAL A 32 3.56 -17.90 -2.76
CA VAL A 32 4.15 -17.11 -3.85
C VAL A 32 3.76 -17.74 -5.19
N PRO A 33 3.04 -17.01 -6.06
CA PRO A 33 2.66 -17.50 -7.38
C PRO A 33 3.86 -17.61 -8.33
N VAL A 34 3.65 -18.23 -9.50
CA VAL A 34 4.72 -18.53 -10.47
C VAL A 34 5.39 -17.25 -11.00
N ASN A 35 4.65 -16.17 -11.14
CA ASN A 35 5.18 -14.86 -11.56
C ASN A 35 6.00 -14.15 -10.47
N GLY A 36 6.04 -14.69 -9.24
CA GLY A 36 6.79 -14.14 -8.12
C GLY A 36 6.19 -12.89 -7.47
N VAL A 37 4.99 -12.46 -7.87
CA VAL A 37 4.34 -11.24 -7.36
C VAL A 37 3.23 -11.61 -6.39
N VAL A 38 3.29 -11.09 -5.17
CA VAL A 38 2.24 -11.24 -4.17
C VAL A 38 1.58 -9.89 -3.94
N ASP A 39 0.34 -9.75 -4.39
CA ASP A 39 -0.49 -8.60 -4.11
C ASP A 39 -1.26 -8.81 -2.80
N PHE A 40 -1.31 -7.78 -1.97
CA PHE A 40 -2.09 -7.77 -0.74
C PHE A 40 -2.68 -6.39 -0.51
N ILE A 41 -3.83 -6.37 0.17
CA ILE A 41 -4.54 -5.14 0.55
C ILE A 41 -4.71 -5.18 2.06
N VAL A 42 -4.32 -4.10 2.73
CA VAL A 42 -4.68 -3.86 4.13
C VAL A 42 -5.95 -2.99 4.12
N PRO A 43 -7.10 -3.50 4.58
CA PRO A 43 -8.34 -2.73 4.61
C PRO A 43 -8.16 -1.40 5.36
N GLY A 44 -8.70 -0.31 4.81
CA GLY A 44 -8.62 1.02 5.44
C GLY A 44 -9.23 1.07 6.84
N SER A 45 -10.24 0.24 7.13
CA SER A 45 -10.84 0.09 8.47
C SER A 45 -9.84 -0.41 9.53
N GLN A 46 -8.77 -1.07 9.11
CA GLN A 46 -7.70 -1.54 10.00
C GLN A 46 -6.59 -0.50 10.21
N ILE A 47 -6.59 0.60 9.44
CA ILE A 47 -5.57 1.66 9.53
C ILE A 47 -6.20 2.91 10.15
N PRO A 48 -6.00 3.17 11.46
CA PRO A 48 -6.55 4.36 12.10
C PRO A 48 -6.02 5.65 11.47
N SER A 49 -6.88 6.67 11.32
CA SER A 49 -6.53 7.98 10.74
C SER A 49 -5.41 8.72 11.51
N THR A 50 -5.15 8.35 12.76
CA THR A 50 -4.08 8.89 13.61
C THR A 50 -2.68 8.38 13.24
N VAL A 51 -2.57 7.31 12.44
CA VAL A 51 -1.29 6.70 12.08
C VAL A 51 -0.45 7.66 11.24
N LYS A 52 0.86 7.70 11.51
CA LYS A 52 1.83 8.57 10.82
C LYS A 52 2.76 7.79 9.91
N SER A 53 3.00 6.51 10.19
CA SER A 53 3.73 5.61 9.31
C SER A 53 3.26 4.17 9.47
N LEU A 54 3.42 3.41 8.40
CA LEU A 54 3.28 1.96 8.35
C LEU A 54 4.65 1.36 8.08
N SER A 55 4.99 0.32 8.82
CA SER A 55 6.16 -0.51 8.59
C SER A 55 5.70 -1.84 8.00
N LEU A 56 6.19 -2.15 6.81
CA LEU A 56 5.84 -3.32 6.02
C LEU A 56 7.02 -4.27 5.99
N GLU A 57 6.80 -5.49 6.48
CA GLU A 57 7.81 -6.55 6.55
C GLU A 57 7.36 -7.76 5.74
N ALA A 58 8.22 -8.24 4.85
CA ALA A 58 8.06 -9.52 4.18
C ALA A 58 9.02 -10.54 4.80
N LYS A 59 8.49 -11.67 5.28
CA LYS A 59 9.26 -12.72 5.98
C LYS A 59 9.18 -14.04 5.23
N TYR A 60 10.28 -14.78 5.24
CA TYR A 60 10.34 -16.17 4.77
C TYR A 60 11.10 -17.01 5.79
N LYS A 61 10.46 -18.08 6.30
CA LYS A 61 11.02 -18.94 7.37
C LYS A 61 11.57 -18.11 8.55
N ASN A 62 10.78 -17.15 9.03
CA ASN A 62 11.12 -16.22 10.11
C ASN A 62 12.32 -15.28 9.85
N LYS A 63 12.86 -15.23 8.63
CA LYS A 63 13.86 -14.24 8.21
C LYS A 63 13.18 -13.08 7.48
N ASN A 64 13.55 -11.85 7.83
CA ASN A 64 13.11 -10.66 7.09
C ASN A 64 13.78 -10.66 5.72
N LEU A 65 12.98 -10.69 4.64
CA LEU A 65 13.45 -10.59 3.27
C LEU A 65 13.47 -9.14 2.80
N ALA A 66 12.46 -8.38 3.16
CA ALA A 66 12.31 -6.99 2.77
C ALA A 66 11.61 -6.20 3.87
N TYR A 67 11.95 -4.92 3.93
CA TYR A 67 11.42 -3.96 4.87
C TYR A 67 11.15 -2.65 4.13
N HIS A 68 10.00 -2.04 4.38
CA HIS A 68 9.67 -0.73 3.84
C HIS A 68 8.85 0.08 4.85
N ASP A 69 9.19 1.37 5.00
CA ASP A 69 8.42 2.31 5.80
C ASP A 69 7.62 3.25 4.90
N ALA A 70 6.30 3.10 4.90
CA ALA A 70 5.38 4.00 4.23
C ALA A 70 4.97 5.12 5.19
N LYS A 71 5.39 6.36 4.90
CA LYS A 71 4.98 7.54 5.66
C LYS A 71 3.63 8.06 5.18
N ARG A 72 2.82 8.56 6.11
CA ARG A 72 1.56 9.22 5.79
C ARG A 72 1.82 10.44 4.90
N TRP A 73 1.01 10.59 3.84
CA TRP A 73 0.98 11.80 3.04
C TRP A 73 0.47 13.01 3.83
N HIS A 74 1.11 14.15 3.63
CA HIS A 74 0.73 15.41 4.25
C HIS A 74 0.03 16.30 3.23
N SER A 75 -1.14 16.80 3.61
CA SER A 75 -1.92 17.76 2.83
C SER A 75 -2.64 18.68 3.82
N PRO A 76 -2.46 20.01 3.75
CA PRO A 76 -3.16 20.94 4.64
C PRO A 76 -4.68 20.81 4.57
N SER A 77 -5.21 20.46 3.40
CA SER A 77 -6.63 20.23 3.16
C SER A 77 -7.07 18.79 3.44
N ASN A 78 -6.18 17.90 3.92
CA ASN A 78 -6.42 16.45 4.02
C ASN A 78 -6.96 15.79 2.73
N SER A 79 -6.72 16.40 1.56
CA SER A 79 -7.05 15.79 0.27
C SER A 79 -5.85 15.08 -0.35
N TYR A 80 -6.10 13.94 -1.00
CA TYR A 80 -5.06 13.05 -1.55
C TYR A 80 -5.44 12.53 -2.92
N ILE A 81 -4.45 12.42 -3.81
CA ILE A 81 -4.56 11.75 -5.11
C ILE A 81 -3.64 10.53 -5.09
N SER A 82 -4.17 9.35 -5.37
CA SER A 82 -3.36 8.17 -5.65
C SER A 82 -3.51 7.73 -7.09
N LEU A 83 -2.37 7.39 -7.69
CA LEU A 83 -2.29 6.83 -9.02
C LEU A 83 -2.05 5.33 -8.90
N GLU A 84 -2.91 4.52 -9.48
CA GLU A 84 -2.62 3.09 -9.56
C GLU A 84 -1.43 2.82 -10.47
N ARG A 85 -0.50 1.98 -9.99
CA ARG A 85 0.67 1.59 -10.76
C ARG A 85 0.23 0.69 -11.93
N ILE A 86 0.69 1.02 -13.13
CA ILE A 86 0.59 0.12 -14.28
C ILE A 86 1.58 -1.03 -14.07
N ILE A 87 1.06 -2.25 -13.85
CA ILE A 87 1.86 -3.44 -13.57
C ILE A 87 2.24 -4.24 -14.84
N THR A 88 1.68 -3.89 -16.00
CA THR A 88 1.98 -4.52 -17.29
C THR A 88 2.90 -3.65 -18.14
N PRO A 89 3.92 -4.21 -18.82
CA PRO A 89 4.73 -3.46 -19.78
C PRO A 89 3.87 -2.82 -20.88
N LEU A 90 4.07 -1.53 -21.12
CA LEU A 90 3.40 -0.80 -22.20
C LEU A 90 4.24 -0.89 -23.48
N LYS A 91 3.59 -1.16 -24.61
CA LYS A 91 4.25 -1.14 -25.93
C LYS A 91 4.15 0.27 -26.53
N VAL A 92 5.18 0.70 -27.26
CA VAL A 92 5.13 1.96 -28.02
C VAL A 92 3.93 1.92 -28.97
N GLY A 93 3.13 2.99 -28.98
CA GLY A 93 1.89 3.09 -29.76
C GLY A 93 0.64 2.47 -29.11
N SER A 94 0.76 1.87 -27.92
CA SER A 94 -0.41 1.36 -27.17
C SER A 94 -1.09 2.44 -26.32
N ILE A 95 -2.38 2.25 -26.03
CA ILE A 95 -3.15 3.11 -25.11
C ILE A 95 -2.97 2.60 -23.68
N ALA A 96 -2.47 3.46 -22.78
CA ALA A 96 -2.42 3.19 -21.35
C ALA A 96 -3.72 3.62 -20.67
N LYS A 97 -4.38 2.70 -19.97
CA LYS A 97 -5.50 3.03 -19.08
C LYS A 97 -4.96 3.27 -17.68
N VAL A 98 -5.36 4.39 -17.08
CA VAL A 98 -4.85 4.85 -15.79
C VAL A 98 -6.05 5.19 -14.91
N MET A 99 -6.03 4.73 -13.66
CA MET A 99 -7.06 5.04 -12.67
C MET A 99 -6.48 5.95 -11.59
N PHE A 100 -7.25 6.97 -11.24
CA PHE A 100 -6.96 7.90 -10.17
C PHE A 100 -8.01 7.73 -9.09
N ASP A 101 -7.57 7.52 -7.85
CA ASP A 101 -8.44 7.64 -6.70
C ASP A 101 -8.17 8.99 -6.03
N PHE A 102 -9.25 9.68 -5.69
CA PHE A 102 -9.19 10.98 -5.04
C PHE A 102 -9.98 10.91 -3.73
N THR A 103 -9.35 11.36 -2.65
CA THR A 103 -10.01 11.54 -1.35
C THR A 103 -10.05 13.02 -1.03
N THR A 104 -11.23 13.53 -0.68
CA THR A 104 -11.47 14.93 -0.31
C THR A 104 -12.26 15.03 0.99
N ASN A 105 -12.08 16.14 1.70
CA ASN A 105 -12.95 16.48 2.84
C ASN A 105 -14.36 16.92 2.41
N THR A 106 -14.57 17.17 1.12
CA THR A 106 -15.86 17.55 0.51
C THR A 106 -16.27 16.46 -0.46
N GLU A 107 -17.48 15.91 -0.35
CA GLU A 107 -18.02 14.77 -1.12
C GLU A 107 -17.35 14.49 -2.49
N THR A 108 -16.90 13.25 -2.65
CA THR A 108 -16.28 12.71 -3.87
C THR A 108 -17.23 12.82 -5.06
N LYS A 109 -16.97 13.77 -5.97
CA LYS A 109 -17.46 13.66 -7.35
C LYS A 109 -16.47 12.83 -8.15
N ASN A 110 -16.86 11.60 -8.50
CA ASN A 110 -16.09 10.77 -9.42
C ASN A 110 -15.87 11.53 -10.74
N VAL A 111 -14.65 11.99 -11.00
CA VAL A 111 -14.29 12.59 -12.29
C VAL A 111 -13.85 11.46 -13.21
N ARG A 112 -14.79 10.89 -13.97
CA ARG A 112 -14.43 10.07 -15.14
C ARG A 112 -14.00 11.04 -16.24
N LEU A 113 -12.72 11.01 -16.60
CA LEU A 113 -12.28 11.65 -17.83
C LEU A 113 -12.94 10.92 -19.02
N PRO A 114 -13.49 11.65 -20.01
CA PRO A 114 -14.05 11.02 -21.19
C PRO A 114 -12.94 10.25 -21.93
N LEU A 115 -13.28 9.03 -22.36
CA LEU A 115 -12.43 8.30 -23.30
C LEU A 115 -12.46 9.05 -24.65
N PRO A 116 -11.34 9.02 -25.40
CA PRO A 116 -11.27 9.62 -26.74
C PRO A 116 -12.23 8.96 -27.73
#